data_AF-A0A183CMG9-F1
#
_entry.id   AF-A0A183CMG9-F1
#
_cell.length_a   1.000
_cell.length_b   1.000
_cell.length_c   1.000
_cell.angle_alpha   90.00
_cell.angle_beta   90.00
_cell.angle_gamma   90.00
#
_symmetry.space_group_name_H-M   'P 1'
#
loop_
_entity.id
_entity.type
_entity.pdbx_description
1 polymer ?
#
loop_
_entity_poly.entity_id
_entity_poly.type
_entity_poly.pdbx_seq_one_letter_code
_entity_poly.pdbx_strand_id
1 'polypeptide(L)'
;MAPQLPLFMGKDGRNIKKCPIVNFNLLREDGAFVGFVEVDKMADLFGIQLRTGCHCNFGACSMHLGITAEIMDVHHQSGKECGDDLDLFEGNPLGSVRISFGRTSSQADLDAFIRMLACCFQGQTFTSTASAASSGSGINFEGQQQQRLYPSGLGRLSHLFVYPIKSCAAMPKKSWPLCPTSGSLLFDRHWMIVSCGGDSVTQKRCSALCSIVPEIDATGESELVLKDRRNELSAIRMATTKCNNAKMVNVSENSKTNGVQCLGKRMPRELMDFGGESLSLWLSELDASLEGSKLISVPSNFSNKANFLLITRASASFIASHVSLPYESVVERFRPNFVVDFGPTSKPFEEDQIAKLAIGSVEFLVVGSCQRCQMICIDQQSGEKDPNVLIGLRDLRLGGKLSFGIYLERNQKQIGDEQRMINNSSISREIHVGCGVRVLEYK
;
A
#
# COMPACT_ATOMS: atom_id res chain seq x y z
N MET A 1 4.97 -28.46 11.91
CA MET A 1 4.63 -28.68 13.34
C MET A 1 3.68 -27.55 13.74
N ALA A 2 2.76 -27.73 14.70
CA ALA A 2 1.87 -26.63 15.08
C ALA A 2 2.67 -25.51 15.80
N PRO A 3 2.43 -24.22 15.51
CA PRO A 3 3.07 -23.10 16.20
C PRO A 3 2.79 -23.19 17.69
N GLN A 4 3.83 -23.03 18.49
CA GLN A 4 3.70 -22.98 19.93
C GLN A 4 3.19 -21.60 20.35
N LEU A 5 2.16 -21.56 21.20
CA LEU A 5 1.61 -20.35 21.80
C LEU A 5 2.02 -20.27 23.27
N PRO A 6 3.08 -19.51 23.64
CA PRO A 6 3.32 -19.16 25.02
C PRO A 6 2.14 -18.34 25.54
N LEU A 7 1.42 -18.87 26.54
CA LEU A 7 0.27 -18.21 27.14
C LEU A 7 0.71 -17.34 28.33
N PHE A 8 0.29 -16.08 28.34
CA PHE A 8 0.49 -15.20 29.51
C PHE A 8 -0.56 -15.54 30.56
N MET A 9 -0.15 -16.15 31.68
CA MET A 9 -1.04 -16.40 32.82
C MET A 9 -0.93 -15.26 33.84
N GLY A 10 -2.09 -14.75 34.28
CA GLY A 10 -2.16 -13.86 35.44
C GLY A 10 -1.76 -14.58 36.73
N LYS A 11 -1.55 -13.82 37.82
CA LYS A 11 -1.15 -14.34 39.16
C LYS A 11 -2.06 -15.48 39.69
N ASP A 12 -3.29 -15.58 39.19
CA ASP A 12 -4.28 -16.55 39.63
C ASP A 12 -4.39 -17.77 38.70
N GLY A 13 -3.26 -18.35 38.27
CA GLY A 13 -3.12 -19.47 37.32
C GLY A 13 -3.87 -20.80 37.63
N ARG A 14 -4.98 -20.76 38.38
CA ARG A 14 -5.80 -21.89 38.80
C ARG A 14 -7.13 -22.03 38.05
N ASN A 15 -7.51 -21.13 37.14
CA ASN A 15 -8.81 -21.24 36.45
C ASN A 15 -8.84 -20.70 35.00
N ILE A 16 -8.13 -21.38 34.09
CA ILE A 16 -8.18 -21.11 32.63
C ILE A 16 -9.62 -21.23 32.07
N LYS A 17 -10.50 -22.00 32.72
CA LYS A 17 -11.84 -22.37 32.21
C LYS A 17 -12.86 -21.23 32.07
N LYS A 18 -12.58 -19.98 32.45
CA LYS A 18 -13.59 -18.90 32.49
C LYS A 18 -13.14 -17.52 32.00
N CYS A 19 -11.94 -17.37 31.43
CA CYS A 19 -11.53 -16.06 30.91
C CYS A 19 -11.76 -15.99 29.39
N PRO A 20 -12.58 -15.05 28.89
CA PRO A 20 -12.77 -14.86 27.45
C PRO A 20 -11.58 -14.17 26.76
N ILE A 21 -10.48 -13.94 27.49
CA ILE A 21 -9.31 -13.21 27.03
C ILE A 21 -8.12 -14.16 27.04
N VAL A 22 -7.40 -14.21 25.92
CA VAL A 22 -6.15 -14.95 25.79
C VAL A 22 -5.07 -13.96 25.38
N ASN A 23 -3.97 -13.96 26.12
CA ASN A 23 -2.78 -13.15 25.80
C ASN A 23 -1.62 -14.09 25.50
N PHE A 24 -0.93 -13.88 24.40
CA PHE A 24 0.06 -14.81 23.85
C PHE A 24 1.10 -14.10 22.98
N ASN A 25 2.22 -14.79 22.74
CA ASN A 25 3.09 -14.53 21.58
C ASN A 25 2.98 -15.72 20.62
N LEU A 26 3.36 -15.53 19.36
CA LEU A 26 3.47 -16.63 18.40
C LEU A 26 4.93 -16.97 18.18
N LEU A 27 5.21 -18.26 18.06
CA LEU A 27 6.52 -18.79 17.69
C LEU A 27 6.46 -19.36 16.28
N ARG A 28 7.53 -19.15 15.52
CA ARG A 28 7.79 -19.81 14.24
C ARG A 28 8.25 -21.26 14.47
N GLU A 29 8.35 -22.04 13.40
CA GLU A 29 8.79 -23.44 13.49
C GLU A 29 10.24 -23.58 14.01
N ASP A 30 11.08 -22.58 13.80
CA ASP A 30 12.46 -22.52 14.31
C ASP A 30 12.56 -22.03 15.77
N GLY A 31 11.42 -21.73 16.40
CA GLY A 31 11.35 -21.20 17.76
C GLY A 31 11.56 -19.68 17.87
N ALA A 32 11.76 -18.96 16.76
CA ALA A 32 11.85 -17.50 16.79
C ALA A 32 10.46 -16.87 17.04
N PHE A 33 10.43 -15.71 17.70
CA PHE A 33 9.19 -14.98 17.91
C PHE A 33 8.67 -14.34 16.61
N VAL A 34 7.35 -14.36 16.45
CA VAL A 34 6.63 -13.55 15.49
C VAL A 34 6.27 -12.23 16.17
N GLY A 35 6.66 -11.10 15.56
CA GLY A 35 6.34 -9.77 16.05
C GLY A 35 4.84 -9.51 16.10
N PHE A 36 4.36 -8.82 17.14
CA PHE A 36 2.92 -8.57 17.30
C PHE A 36 2.33 -7.67 16.20
N VAL A 37 3.14 -6.84 15.53
CA VAL A 37 2.72 -6.02 14.38
C VAL A 37 2.47 -6.88 13.15
N GLU A 38 3.28 -7.93 12.95
CA GLU A 38 3.05 -8.91 11.91
C GLU A 38 1.74 -9.66 12.15
N VAL A 39 1.50 -10.13 13.39
CA VAL A 39 0.26 -10.82 13.75
C VAL A 39 -0.96 -9.93 13.55
N ASP A 40 -0.88 -8.66 13.97
CA ASP A 40 -1.97 -7.68 13.79
C ASP A 40 -2.31 -7.47 12.32
N LYS A 41 -1.27 -7.25 11.48
CA LYS A 41 -1.44 -7.08 10.02
C LYS A 41 -2.02 -8.31 9.35
N MET A 42 -1.67 -9.52 9.80
CA MET A 42 -2.26 -10.76 9.30
C MET A 42 -3.72 -10.92 9.76
N ALA A 43 -4.04 -10.59 11.01
CA ALA A 43 -5.40 -10.67 11.54
C ALA A 43 -6.37 -9.73 10.80
N ASP A 44 -5.91 -8.53 10.46
CA ASP A 44 -6.64 -7.52 9.68
C ASP A 44 -7.12 -8.07 8.32
N LEU A 45 -6.36 -8.97 7.68
CA LEU A 45 -6.74 -9.62 6.41
C LEU A 45 -7.97 -10.52 6.55
N PHE A 46 -8.18 -11.09 7.73
CA PHE A 46 -9.29 -11.99 8.04
C PHE A 46 -10.44 -11.26 8.73
N GLY A 47 -10.39 -9.92 8.79
CA GLY A 47 -11.40 -9.10 9.46
C GLY A 47 -11.34 -9.22 10.99
N ILE A 48 -10.21 -9.63 11.54
CA ILE A 48 -10.03 -9.85 12.98
C ILE A 48 -9.26 -8.67 13.56
N GLN A 49 -9.86 -8.01 14.55
CA GLN A 49 -9.20 -6.94 15.29
C GLN A 49 -8.57 -7.50 16.56
N LEU A 50 -7.25 -7.36 16.68
CA LEU A 50 -6.49 -7.76 17.86
C LEU A 50 -6.08 -6.53 18.67
N ARG A 51 -5.73 -6.75 19.93
CA ARG A 51 -4.99 -5.76 20.71
C ARG A 51 -3.55 -6.23 20.80
N THR A 52 -2.61 -5.33 20.55
CA THR A 52 -1.17 -5.65 20.53
C THR A 52 -0.36 -4.64 21.34
N GLY A 53 0.90 -4.97 21.63
CA GLY A 53 1.79 -4.18 22.48
C GLY A 53 1.66 -4.53 23.97
N CYS A 54 1.91 -3.56 24.86
CA CYS A 54 1.89 -3.77 26.31
C CYS A 54 0.54 -3.45 26.99
N HIS A 55 -0.55 -3.23 26.24
CA HIS A 55 -1.92 -3.06 26.77
C HIS A 55 -2.07 -1.99 27.87
N CYS A 56 -1.29 -0.90 27.79
CA CYS A 56 -1.18 0.13 28.83
C CYS A 56 -0.76 -0.41 30.22
N ASN A 57 -0.17 -1.60 30.28
CA ASN A 57 0.35 -2.24 31.48
C ASN A 57 1.81 -2.67 31.28
N PHE A 58 2.67 -1.66 31.12
CA PHE A 58 4.08 -1.85 30.83
C PHE A 58 4.81 -2.65 31.93
N GLY A 59 4.43 -2.49 33.20
CA GLY A 59 5.04 -3.23 34.31
C GLY A 59 4.80 -4.75 34.22
N ALA A 60 3.57 -5.18 33.93
CA ALA A 60 3.29 -6.61 33.75
C ALA A 60 3.91 -7.17 32.47
N CYS A 61 3.91 -6.37 31.40
CA CYS A 61 4.57 -6.69 30.13
C CYS A 61 6.06 -6.96 30.34
N SER A 62 6.76 -6.04 31.00
CA SER A 62 8.20 -6.12 31.26
C SER A 62 8.55 -7.28 32.18
N MET A 63 7.76 -7.50 33.24
CA MET A 63 7.94 -8.64 34.14
C MET A 63 7.84 -9.97 33.40
N HIS A 64 6.85 -10.14 32.52
CA HIS A 64 6.64 -11.41 31.82
C HIS A 64 7.65 -11.65 30.71
N LEU A 65 8.07 -10.58 30.03
CA LEU A 65 9.04 -10.64 28.93
C LEU A 65 10.50 -10.58 29.41
N GLY A 66 10.74 -10.44 30.71
CA GLY A 66 12.09 -10.35 31.29
C GLY A 66 12.82 -9.05 30.91
N ILE A 67 12.09 -7.98 30.60
CA ILE A 67 12.67 -6.69 30.22
C ILE A 67 13.20 -6.00 31.49
N THR A 68 14.52 -5.88 31.60
CA THR A 68 15.21 -5.19 32.72
C THR A 68 15.28 -3.68 32.49
N ALA A 69 15.67 -2.91 33.51
CA ALA A 69 15.84 -1.46 33.40
C ALA A 69 16.90 -1.09 32.34
N GLU A 70 18.00 -1.84 32.25
CA GLU A 70 19.04 -1.63 31.26
C GLU A 70 18.51 -1.85 29.84
N ILE A 71 17.73 -2.91 29.65
CA ILE A 71 17.07 -3.19 28.35
C ILE A 71 16.05 -2.09 28.01
N MET A 72 15.32 -1.57 29.00
CA MET A 72 14.39 -0.44 28.79
C MET A 72 15.11 0.83 28.31
N ASP A 73 16.27 1.14 28.88
CA ASP A 73 17.08 2.29 28.46
C ASP A 73 17.57 2.13 27.02
N VAL A 74 18.02 0.92 26.65
CA VAL A 74 18.41 0.60 25.28
C VAL A 74 17.23 0.76 24.31
N HIS A 75 16.04 0.26 24.68
CA HIS A 75 14.84 0.43 23.87
C HIS A 75 14.49 1.91 23.68
N HIS A 76 14.56 2.71 24.74
CA HIS A 76 14.30 4.14 24.67
C HIS A 76 15.29 4.85 23.72
N GLN A 77 16.59 4.55 23.84
CA GLN A 77 17.63 5.10 22.97
C GLN A 77 17.48 4.65 21.51
N SER A 78 16.94 3.47 21.26
CA SER A 78 16.61 2.96 19.92
C SER A 78 15.41 3.67 19.27
N GLY A 79 14.72 4.56 19.99
CA GLY A 79 13.54 5.29 19.53
C GLY A 79 12.23 4.51 19.68
N LYS A 80 12.17 3.55 20.61
CA LYS A 80 10.93 2.81 20.92
C LYS A 80 9.87 3.75 21.51
N GLU A 81 8.69 3.75 20.92
CA GLU A 81 7.50 4.48 21.35
C GLU A 81 6.27 3.56 21.44
N CYS A 82 5.22 4.02 22.11
CA CYS A 82 3.96 3.28 22.16
C CYS A 82 3.24 3.38 20.81
N GLY A 83 2.90 2.25 20.20
CA GLY A 83 2.18 2.21 18.92
C GLY A 83 3.06 2.33 17.67
N ASP A 84 4.39 2.31 17.81
CA ASP A 84 5.29 2.19 16.66
C ASP A 84 5.25 0.77 16.02
N ASP A 85 6.01 0.59 14.93
CA ASP A 85 6.21 -0.70 14.27
C ASP A 85 7.41 -1.50 14.83
N LEU A 86 8.01 -1.11 15.96
CA LEU A 86 9.17 -1.77 16.57
C LEU A 86 8.68 -2.71 17.67
N ASP A 87 8.46 -3.96 17.30
CA ASP A 87 7.79 -4.98 18.12
C ASP A 87 8.68 -6.14 18.57
N LEU A 88 9.86 -6.27 17.95
CA LEU A 88 10.94 -7.18 18.33
C LEU A 88 12.23 -6.41 18.56
N PHE A 89 13.00 -6.79 19.58
CA PHE A 89 14.37 -6.34 19.83
C PHE A 89 15.27 -7.56 20.04
N GLU A 90 16.33 -7.70 19.24
CA GLU A 90 17.21 -8.88 19.24
C GLU A 90 16.45 -10.22 19.17
N GLY A 91 15.33 -10.25 18.43
CA GLY A 91 14.47 -11.41 18.28
C GLY A 91 13.48 -11.65 19.44
N ASN A 92 13.54 -10.86 20.51
CA ASN A 92 12.62 -10.94 21.65
C ASN A 92 11.46 -9.95 21.49
N PRO A 93 10.23 -10.34 21.87
CA PRO A 93 9.07 -9.46 21.74
C PRO A 93 9.10 -8.36 22.79
N LEU A 94 8.64 -7.17 22.38
CA LEU A 94 8.48 -5.99 23.24
C LEU A 94 7.06 -5.79 23.76
N GLY A 95 6.20 -6.79 23.52
CA GLY A 95 4.79 -6.75 23.81
C GLY A 95 4.13 -8.09 23.51
N SER A 96 2.81 -8.13 23.61
CA SER A 96 2.05 -9.37 23.43
C SER A 96 0.80 -9.15 22.59
N VAL A 97 0.28 -10.22 22.02
CA VAL A 97 -0.99 -10.24 21.30
C VAL A 97 -2.09 -10.67 22.26
N ARG A 98 -3.16 -9.87 22.33
CA ARG A 98 -4.34 -10.16 23.15
C ARG A 98 -5.58 -10.28 22.29
N ILE A 99 -6.20 -11.44 22.33
CA ILE A 99 -7.52 -11.69 21.76
C ILE A 99 -8.57 -11.70 22.87
N SER A 100 -9.77 -11.22 22.59
CA SER A 100 -10.87 -11.14 23.56
C SER A 100 -12.18 -11.51 22.86
N PHE A 101 -12.85 -12.56 23.32
CA PHE A 101 -14.13 -13.00 22.81
C PHE A 101 -15.26 -12.37 23.62
N GLY A 102 -16.04 -11.50 22.98
CA GLY A 102 -17.17 -10.84 23.62
C GLY A 102 -18.39 -11.74 23.69
N ARG A 103 -19.47 -11.25 24.33
CA ARG A 103 -20.78 -11.94 24.35
C ARG A 103 -21.33 -12.20 22.93
N THR A 104 -20.99 -11.34 21.97
CA THR A 104 -21.43 -11.44 20.58
C THR A 104 -20.53 -12.30 19.71
N SER A 105 -19.39 -12.75 20.23
CA SER A 105 -18.50 -13.66 19.51
C SER A 105 -19.16 -15.03 19.37
N SER A 106 -19.04 -15.60 18.19
CA SER A 106 -19.58 -16.89 17.80
C SER A 106 -18.48 -17.92 17.58
N GLN A 107 -18.86 -19.18 17.41
CA GLN A 107 -17.91 -20.22 17.00
C GLN A 107 -17.25 -19.88 15.66
N ALA A 108 -17.97 -19.24 14.74
CA ALA A 108 -17.44 -18.83 13.45
C ALA A 108 -16.29 -17.79 13.58
N ASP A 109 -16.35 -16.90 14.58
CA ASP A 109 -15.28 -15.94 14.84
C ASP A 109 -14.01 -16.63 15.36
N LEU A 110 -14.17 -17.66 16.21
CA LEU A 110 -13.07 -18.50 16.67
C LEU A 110 -12.47 -19.31 15.51
N ASP A 111 -13.30 -19.90 14.67
CA ASP A 111 -12.86 -20.66 13.51
C ASP A 111 -12.14 -19.75 12.48
N ALA A 112 -12.58 -18.50 12.32
CA ALA A 112 -11.90 -17.50 11.50
C ALA A 112 -10.50 -17.18 12.06
N PHE A 113 -10.36 -17.05 13.37
CA PHE A 113 -9.06 -16.84 14.02
C PHE A 113 -8.12 -18.05 13.87
N ILE A 114 -8.63 -19.27 14.07
CA ILE A 114 -7.85 -20.51 13.85
C ILE A 114 -7.43 -20.62 12.39
N ARG A 115 -8.32 -20.32 11.45
CA ARG A 115 -8.01 -20.31 10.01
C ARG A 115 -6.94 -19.28 9.68
N MET A 116 -7.02 -18.08 10.25
CA MET A 116 -5.98 -17.07 10.10
C MET A 116 -4.62 -17.59 10.57
N LEU A 117 -4.56 -18.21 11.75
CA LEU A 117 -3.32 -18.80 12.26
C LEU A 117 -2.79 -19.91 11.34
N ALA A 118 -3.68 -20.74 10.80
CA ALA A 118 -3.31 -21.84 9.92
C ALA A 118 -2.79 -21.34 8.55
N CYS A 119 -3.49 -20.40 7.92
CA CYS A 119 -3.08 -19.83 6.64
C CYS A 119 -1.83 -18.97 6.77
N CYS A 120 -1.70 -18.20 7.85
CA CYS A 120 -0.61 -17.25 8.01
C CYS A 120 0.63 -17.84 8.69
N PHE A 121 0.49 -18.80 9.58
CA PHE A 121 1.63 -19.26 10.39
C PHE A 121 1.84 -20.78 10.34
N GLN A 122 1.03 -21.52 9.58
CA GLN A 122 1.18 -22.97 9.37
C GLN A 122 1.28 -23.38 7.89
N GLY A 123 1.34 -22.41 6.97
CA GLY A 123 1.51 -22.67 5.53
C GLY A 123 0.31 -23.31 4.83
N GLN A 124 -0.90 -23.24 5.40
CA GLN A 124 -2.11 -23.72 4.71
C GLN A 124 -2.55 -22.74 3.61
N THR A 125 -2.85 -23.24 2.41
CA THR A 125 -3.28 -22.41 1.28
C THR A 125 -4.64 -21.76 1.57
N PHE A 126 -4.74 -20.44 1.36
CA PHE A 126 -6.02 -19.75 1.46
C PHE A 126 -6.87 -20.06 0.23
N THR A 127 -7.89 -20.91 0.37
CA THR A 127 -8.91 -21.13 -0.67
C THR A 127 -10.08 -20.19 -0.46
N SER A 128 -10.20 -19.15 -1.29
CA SER A 128 -11.42 -18.36 -1.37
C SER A 128 -12.57 -19.24 -1.88
N THR A 129 -13.72 -19.24 -1.20
CA THR A 129 -14.91 -20.03 -1.60
C THR A 129 -15.68 -19.44 -2.78
N ALA A 130 -15.08 -18.56 -3.59
CA ALA A 130 -15.71 -18.03 -4.79
C ALA A 130 -14.67 -17.74 -5.86
N SER A 131 -14.51 -18.66 -6.82
CA SER A 131 -14.11 -18.39 -8.21
C SER A 131 -14.07 -19.70 -9.00
N ALA A 132 -15.24 -20.13 -9.50
CA ALA A 132 -15.31 -20.97 -10.67
C ALA A 132 -15.49 -20.06 -11.90
N ALA A 133 -14.56 -20.20 -12.85
CA ALA A 133 -14.62 -19.75 -14.24
C ALA A 133 -14.74 -18.23 -14.52
N SER A 134 -13.68 -17.67 -15.11
CA SER A 134 -13.78 -17.04 -16.43
C SER A 134 -12.39 -16.84 -17.05
N SER A 135 -12.18 -17.56 -18.15
CA SER A 135 -11.07 -17.37 -19.08
C SER A 135 -11.26 -16.06 -19.83
N GLY A 136 -10.54 -15.02 -19.41
CA GLY A 136 -10.45 -13.73 -20.08
C GLY A 136 -9.20 -13.64 -20.95
N SER A 137 -9.41 -13.42 -22.24
CA SER A 137 -8.42 -13.30 -23.31
C SER A 137 -7.38 -12.21 -23.02
N GLY A 138 -6.14 -12.61 -22.76
CA GLY A 138 -5.00 -11.70 -22.63
C GLY A 138 -4.65 -11.05 -23.98
N ILE A 139 -4.39 -9.75 -23.94
CA ILE A 139 -3.86 -8.99 -25.08
C ILE A 139 -2.40 -9.43 -25.28
N ASN A 140 -2.10 -9.99 -26.46
CA ASN A 140 -0.76 -10.39 -26.86
C ASN A 140 0.16 -9.16 -27.03
N PHE A 141 1.25 -9.13 -26.27
CA PHE A 141 2.45 -8.38 -26.63
C PHE A 141 3.60 -9.37 -26.80
N GLU A 142 3.74 -9.93 -28.00
CA GLU A 142 4.99 -10.55 -28.43
C GLU A 142 6.02 -9.45 -28.68
N GLY A 143 6.88 -9.22 -27.69
CA GLY A 143 8.11 -8.45 -27.83
C GLY A 143 9.28 -9.33 -27.43
N GLN A 144 10.01 -9.87 -28.40
CA GLN A 144 11.26 -10.60 -28.22
C GLN A 144 12.23 -9.79 -27.32
N GLN A 145 12.37 -10.15 -26.04
CA GLN A 145 13.35 -9.51 -25.15
C GLN A 145 14.71 -10.18 -25.33
N GLN A 146 15.57 -9.57 -26.15
CA GLN A 146 17.00 -9.85 -26.16
C GLN A 146 17.58 -9.61 -24.75
N GLN A 147 18.23 -10.65 -24.20
CA GLN A 147 18.94 -10.63 -22.92
C GLN A 147 20.06 -9.58 -22.97
N ARG A 148 19.81 -8.38 -22.43
CA ARG A 148 20.84 -7.36 -22.22
C ARG A 148 21.43 -7.50 -20.82
N LEU A 149 22.73 -7.79 -20.77
CA LEU A 149 23.53 -7.74 -19.55
C LEU A 149 23.78 -6.26 -19.19
N TYR A 150 23.36 -5.83 -18.00
CA TYR A 150 23.74 -4.54 -17.45
C TYR A 150 24.82 -4.73 -16.37
N PRO A 151 25.87 -3.90 -16.32
CA PRO A 151 26.77 -3.84 -15.17
C PRO A 151 26.00 -3.53 -13.88
N SER A 152 26.50 -4.00 -12.72
CA SER A 152 25.89 -3.74 -11.42
C SER A 152 25.62 -2.24 -11.20
N GLY A 153 24.39 -1.90 -10.81
CA GLY A 153 23.96 -0.52 -10.60
C GLY A 153 23.47 0.21 -11.85
N LEU A 154 23.48 -0.44 -13.03
CA LEU A 154 22.85 0.07 -14.26
C LEU A 154 21.56 -0.69 -14.56
N GLY A 155 20.53 0.01 -14.99
CA GLY A 155 19.25 -0.58 -15.36
C GLY A 155 18.48 0.28 -16.34
N ARG A 156 17.20 -0.04 -16.53
CA ARG A 156 16.26 0.75 -17.33
C ARG A 156 14.92 0.87 -16.65
N LEU A 157 14.27 2.01 -16.86
CA LEU A 157 12.87 2.18 -16.48
C LEU A 157 12.02 1.34 -17.42
N SER A 158 11.38 0.29 -16.90
CA SER A 158 10.53 -0.62 -17.67
C SER A 158 9.08 -0.16 -17.74
N HIS A 159 8.55 0.40 -16.65
CA HIS A 159 7.18 0.90 -16.59
C HIS A 159 7.11 2.22 -15.84
N LEU A 160 6.17 3.06 -16.27
CA LEU A 160 5.82 4.33 -15.67
C LEU A 160 4.31 4.38 -15.47
N PHE A 161 3.87 4.61 -14.23
CA PHE A 161 2.46 4.71 -13.88
C PHE A 161 2.16 6.01 -13.16
N VAL A 162 1.02 6.59 -13.52
CA VAL A 162 0.44 7.78 -12.88
C VAL A 162 -0.86 7.37 -12.22
N TYR A 163 -1.13 7.86 -11.01
CA TYR A 163 -2.37 7.62 -10.28
C TYR A 163 -3.07 8.94 -10.00
N PRO A 164 -3.77 9.55 -10.98
CA PRO A 164 -4.41 10.85 -10.78
C PRO A 164 -5.28 10.91 -9.51
N ILE A 165 -6.06 9.85 -9.29
CA ILE A 165 -6.94 9.71 -8.13
C ILE A 165 -6.38 8.63 -7.19
N LYS A 166 -6.24 8.97 -5.91
CA LYS A 166 -5.87 8.03 -4.85
C LYS A 166 -6.85 6.85 -4.84
N SER A 167 -6.32 5.64 -4.70
CA SER A 167 -7.07 4.37 -4.63
C SER A 167 -7.71 3.89 -5.94
N CYS A 168 -7.68 4.67 -7.02
CA CYS A 168 -8.18 4.26 -8.35
C CYS A 168 -7.10 3.56 -9.20
N ALA A 169 -7.49 3.05 -10.38
CA ALA A 169 -6.57 2.35 -11.28
C ALA A 169 -5.37 3.21 -11.71
N ALA A 170 -4.30 2.52 -12.10
CA ALA A 170 -3.13 3.16 -12.72
C ALA A 170 -3.46 3.66 -14.13
N MET A 171 -2.78 4.72 -14.54
CA MET A 171 -2.67 5.16 -15.91
C MET A 171 -1.23 4.85 -16.40
N PRO A 172 -1.00 3.74 -17.12
CA PRO A 172 0.31 3.41 -17.68
C PRO A 172 0.71 4.43 -18.75
N LYS A 173 1.97 4.86 -18.76
CA LYS A 173 2.48 5.87 -19.70
C LYS A 173 3.85 5.49 -20.26
N LYS A 174 4.12 5.97 -21.48
CA LYS A 174 5.46 5.86 -22.10
C LYS A 174 6.35 7.02 -21.69
N SER A 175 5.78 8.19 -21.50
CA SER A 175 6.42 9.31 -20.84
C SER A 175 5.41 10.14 -20.06
N TRP A 176 5.89 10.88 -19.08
CA TRP A 176 5.04 11.79 -18.31
C TRP A 176 5.86 12.95 -17.73
N PRO A 177 5.31 14.18 -17.74
CA PRO A 177 6.00 15.34 -17.21
C PRO A 177 6.08 15.32 -15.69
N LEU A 178 7.13 15.94 -15.18
CA LEU A 178 7.27 16.30 -13.78
C LEU A 178 6.65 17.67 -13.53
N CYS A 179 5.98 17.80 -12.39
CA CYS A 179 5.47 19.07 -11.90
C CYS A 179 6.64 19.97 -11.47
N PRO A 180 6.79 21.18 -12.03
CA PRO A 180 7.91 22.08 -11.70
C PRO A 180 7.93 22.53 -10.24
N THR A 181 6.78 22.61 -9.58
CA THR A 181 6.66 23.11 -8.21
C THR A 181 6.87 22.00 -7.18
N SER A 182 6.13 20.90 -7.30
CA SER A 182 6.20 19.77 -6.35
C SER A 182 7.30 18.76 -6.66
N GLY A 183 7.83 18.77 -7.89
CA GLY A 183 8.80 17.77 -8.36
C GLY A 183 8.24 16.36 -8.52
N SER A 184 6.92 16.14 -8.34
CA SER A 184 6.24 14.86 -8.55
C SER A 184 5.94 14.61 -10.04
N LEU A 185 5.41 13.44 -10.39
CA LEU A 185 4.70 13.29 -11.67
C LEU A 185 3.52 14.27 -11.69
N LEU A 186 3.30 14.96 -12.82
CA LEU A 186 2.20 15.90 -12.97
C LEU A 186 0.86 15.20 -12.71
N PHE A 187 0.00 15.81 -11.90
CA PHE A 187 -1.30 15.26 -11.49
C PHE A 187 -1.29 13.93 -10.71
N ASP A 188 -0.13 13.34 -10.37
CA ASP A 188 -0.11 12.10 -9.58
C ASP A 188 -0.62 12.32 -8.15
N ARG A 189 -1.62 11.52 -7.76
CA ARG A 189 -2.34 11.58 -6.49
C ARG A 189 -2.85 12.98 -6.18
N HIS A 190 -3.24 13.72 -7.22
CA HIS A 190 -3.74 15.08 -7.07
C HIS A 190 -5.18 15.11 -6.56
N TRP A 191 -5.94 14.03 -6.79
CA TRP A 191 -7.31 13.89 -6.32
C TRP A 191 -7.53 12.71 -5.36
N MET A 192 -8.58 12.80 -4.55
CA MET A 192 -9.09 11.71 -3.71
C MET A 192 -10.62 11.75 -3.65
N ILE A 193 -11.25 10.58 -3.59
CA ILE A 193 -12.70 10.44 -3.39
C ILE A 193 -12.99 10.47 -1.88
N VAL A 194 -13.95 11.29 -1.47
CA VAL A 194 -14.42 11.33 -0.08
C VAL A 194 -15.92 11.05 0.04
N SER A 195 -16.31 10.46 1.16
CA SER A 195 -17.71 10.22 1.51
C SER A 195 -18.44 11.54 1.80
N CYS A 196 -19.78 11.48 1.91
CA CYS A 196 -20.60 12.61 2.33
C CYS A 196 -20.24 13.14 3.73
N GLY A 197 -19.68 12.30 4.59
CA GLY A 197 -19.18 12.68 5.92
C GLY A 197 -17.81 13.37 5.89
N GLY A 198 -17.16 13.44 4.72
CA GLY A 198 -15.82 13.99 4.57
C GLY A 198 -14.71 13.00 4.91
N ASP A 199 -15.00 11.70 4.99
CA ASP A 199 -13.98 10.66 5.19
C ASP A 199 -13.38 10.23 3.85
N SER A 200 -12.07 10.00 3.80
CA SER A 200 -11.42 9.40 2.62
C SER A 200 -12.03 8.04 2.28
N VAL A 201 -12.44 7.84 1.03
CA VAL A 201 -12.79 6.51 0.51
C VAL A 201 -11.51 5.88 -0.02
N THR A 202 -11.04 4.85 0.68
CA THR A 202 -9.85 4.11 0.29
C THR A 202 -10.23 2.78 -0.34
N GLN A 203 -9.35 2.25 -1.18
CA GLN A 203 -9.58 0.94 -1.79
C GLN A 203 -9.58 -0.21 -0.75
N LYS A 204 -8.98 -0.01 0.45
CA LYS A 204 -9.15 -0.90 1.62
C LYS A 204 -10.63 -1.04 2.04
N ARG A 205 -11.37 0.07 2.00
CA ARG A 205 -12.79 0.14 2.36
C ARG A 205 -13.71 -0.20 1.18
N CYS A 206 -13.37 0.24 -0.03
CA CYS A 206 -14.16 0.02 -1.24
C CYS A 206 -13.24 -0.48 -2.36
N SER A 207 -13.11 -1.79 -2.51
CA SER A 207 -12.18 -2.38 -3.49
C SER A 207 -12.56 -2.07 -4.94
N ALA A 208 -13.85 -1.85 -5.19
CA ALA A 208 -14.39 -1.47 -6.49
C ALA A 208 -13.73 -0.20 -7.08
N LEU A 209 -13.10 0.65 -6.26
CA LEU A 209 -12.30 1.78 -6.77
C LEU A 209 -11.20 1.36 -7.77
N CYS A 210 -10.73 0.11 -7.78
CA CYS A 210 -9.81 -0.38 -8.83
C CYS A 210 -10.41 -0.33 -10.24
N SER A 211 -11.73 -0.39 -10.39
CA SER A 211 -12.38 -0.39 -11.71
C SER A 211 -12.45 1.00 -12.31
N ILE A 212 -12.31 2.06 -11.49
CA ILE A 212 -12.24 3.44 -11.95
C ILE A 212 -10.88 3.70 -12.59
N VAL A 213 -10.90 3.93 -13.90
CA VAL A 213 -9.73 4.26 -14.71
C VAL A 213 -9.73 5.76 -15.00
N PRO A 214 -8.90 6.55 -14.28
CA PRO A 214 -8.74 7.96 -14.56
C PRO A 214 -7.86 8.16 -15.81
N GLU A 215 -8.29 9.06 -16.68
CA GLU A 215 -7.54 9.55 -17.83
C GLU A 215 -7.45 11.07 -17.76
N ILE A 216 -6.23 11.58 -17.89
CA ILE A 216 -5.94 13.02 -17.96
C ILE A 216 -4.83 13.23 -18.97
N ASP A 217 -4.84 14.36 -19.68
CA ASP A 217 -3.76 14.75 -20.57
C ASP A 217 -2.67 15.56 -19.83
N ALA A 218 -1.42 15.35 -20.24
CA ALA A 218 -0.24 16.02 -19.73
C ALA A 218 -0.19 17.51 -20.12
N THR A 219 -0.86 17.89 -21.21
CA THR A 219 -0.93 19.27 -21.72
C THR A 219 -1.79 20.20 -20.85
N GLY A 220 -2.57 19.61 -19.94
CA GLY A 220 -3.50 20.38 -19.10
C GLY A 220 -4.73 20.85 -19.85
N GLU A 221 -5.12 20.21 -20.97
CA GLU A 221 -6.46 20.39 -21.54
C GLU A 221 -7.52 19.87 -20.57
N SER A 222 -7.87 20.77 -19.65
CA SER A 222 -9.10 20.99 -18.88
C SER A 222 -9.93 19.84 -18.34
N GLU A 223 -9.75 18.56 -18.67
CA GLU A 223 -10.69 17.50 -18.33
C GLU A 223 -10.02 16.24 -17.76
N LEU A 224 -10.43 15.88 -16.54
CA LEU A 224 -10.20 14.56 -15.95
C LEU A 224 -11.38 13.65 -16.35
N VAL A 225 -11.08 12.57 -17.06
CA VAL A 225 -12.08 11.60 -17.54
C VAL A 225 -12.05 10.36 -16.66
N LEU A 226 -13.18 9.97 -16.09
CA LEU A 226 -13.33 8.71 -15.37
C LEU A 226 -14.03 7.70 -16.25
N LYS A 227 -13.35 6.60 -16.52
CA LYS A 227 -13.93 5.42 -17.16
C LYS A 227 -14.07 4.32 -16.13
N ASP A 228 -14.98 3.40 -16.40
CA ASP A 228 -15.03 2.15 -15.68
C ASP A 228 -14.50 1.03 -16.56
N ARG A 229 -13.60 0.23 -16.00
CA ARG A 229 -12.97 -0.91 -16.67
C ARG A 229 -13.99 -1.94 -17.13
N ARG A 230 -15.16 -2.02 -16.48
CA ARG A 230 -16.24 -2.95 -16.85
C ARG A 230 -17.11 -2.43 -18.00
N ASN A 231 -16.87 -1.19 -18.46
CA ASN A 231 -17.68 -0.48 -19.45
C ASN A 231 -19.17 -0.39 -19.08
N GLU A 232 -19.51 -0.48 -17.80
CA GLU A 232 -20.89 -0.34 -17.31
C GLU A 232 -21.31 1.14 -17.22
N LEU A 233 -20.38 2.06 -17.51
CA LEU A 233 -20.54 3.49 -17.31
C LEU A 233 -20.11 4.31 -18.53
N SER A 234 -20.92 5.32 -18.83
CA SER A 234 -20.52 6.43 -19.68
C SER A 234 -19.37 7.20 -19.04
N ALA A 235 -18.37 7.58 -19.84
CA ALA A 235 -17.22 8.32 -19.36
C ALA A 235 -17.64 9.66 -18.73
N ILE A 236 -17.24 9.88 -17.47
CA ILE A 236 -17.51 11.13 -16.74
C ILE A 236 -16.37 12.09 -17.02
N ARG A 237 -16.67 13.30 -17.50
CA ARG A 237 -15.65 14.33 -17.76
C ARG A 237 -15.77 15.45 -16.73
N MET A 238 -14.64 15.89 -16.20
CA MET A 238 -14.62 16.88 -15.12
C MET A 238 -13.60 17.96 -15.42
N ALA A 239 -14.02 19.22 -15.39
CA ALA A 239 -13.11 20.34 -15.55
C ALA A 239 -12.00 20.30 -14.47
N THR A 240 -10.73 20.49 -14.81
CA THR A 240 -9.60 20.49 -13.86
C THR A 240 -9.36 21.87 -13.23
N THR A 241 -10.05 22.91 -13.69
CA THR A 241 -9.93 24.30 -13.22
C THR A 241 -10.72 24.59 -11.93
N LYS A 242 -10.20 25.55 -11.13
CA LYS A 242 -10.67 25.95 -9.79
C LYS A 242 -12.20 26.05 -9.65
N CYS A 243 -12.75 25.35 -8.65
CA CYS A 243 -14.08 25.61 -8.12
C CYS A 243 -13.99 26.67 -7.00
N ASN A 244 -14.87 27.68 -7.02
CA ASN A 244 -14.86 28.81 -6.08
C ASN A 244 -15.36 28.47 -4.66
N ASN A 245 -15.72 27.21 -4.37
CA ASN A 245 -16.36 26.79 -3.11
C ASN A 245 -15.55 25.71 -2.37
N ALA A 246 -14.43 26.10 -1.76
CA ALA A 246 -13.63 25.20 -0.92
C ALA A 246 -14.31 24.94 0.44
N LYS A 247 -14.52 23.66 0.81
CA LYS A 247 -14.96 23.23 2.16
C LYS A 247 -13.90 22.33 2.80
N MET A 248 -13.75 22.36 4.13
CA MET A 248 -12.75 21.60 4.89
C MET A 248 -13.06 20.08 4.91
N VAL A 249 -12.06 19.21 4.73
CA VAL A 249 -12.25 17.74 4.68
C VAL A 249 -11.16 16.98 5.45
N ASN A 250 -11.52 15.84 6.05
CA ASN A 250 -10.60 14.98 6.80
C ASN A 250 -9.87 14.03 5.84
N VAL A 251 -8.54 14.11 5.82
CA VAL A 251 -7.69 13.34 4.88
C VAL A 251 -7.13 12.07 5.53
N SER A 252 -6.92 12.12 6.85
CA SER A 252 -6.55 11.00 7.71
C SER A 252 -6.95 11.31 9.14
N GLU A 253 -6.82 10.34 10.06
CA GLU A 253 -7.12 10.53 11.50
C GLU A 253 -6.44 11.77 12.11
N ASN A 254 -5.33 12.24 11.53
CA ASN A 254 -4.54 13.37 12.05
C ASN A 254 -4.24 14.50 11.04
N SER A 255 -4.89 14.57 9.86
CA SER A 255 -4.61 15.66 8.89
C SER A 255 -5.86 16.26 8.22
N LYS A 256 -5.92 17.59 8.21
CA LYS A 256 -6.91 18.42 7.50
C LYS A 256 -6.19 19.22 6.41
N THR A 257 -6.70 19.25 5.18
CA THR A 257 -6.10 20.03 4.08
C THR A 257 -7.12 20.95 3.41
N ASN A 258 -6.63 22.09 2.88
CA ASN A 258 -7.40 23.06 2.10
C ASN A 258 -7.34 22.75 0.59
N GLY A 259 -8.28 23.27 -0.21
CA GLY A 259 -8.18 23.32 -1.69
C GLY A 259 -9.24 22.54 -2.47
N VAL A 260 -10.42 22.33 -1.90
CA VAL A 260 -11.38 21.33 -2.35
C VAL A 260 -12.12 21.70 -3.64
N GLN A 261 -11.79 21.01 -4.73
CA GLN A 261 -12.76 20.79 -5.81
C GLN A 261 -13.86 19.83 -5.32
N CYS A 262 -15.12 20.06 -5.70
CA CYS A 262 -16.27 19.25 -5.26
C CYS A 262 -17.00 18.76 -6.52
N LEU A 263 -17.09 17.45 -6.74
CA LEU A 263 -17.91 16.87 -7.83
C LEU A 263 -18.50 15.53 -7.35
N GLY A 264 -19.83 15.39 -7.42
CA GLY A 264 -20.58 14.13 -7.23
C GLY A 264 -21.69 14.11 -6.15
N LYS A 265 -22.53 13.04 -6.14
CA LYS A 265 -23.64 12.74 -5.20
C LYS A 265 -23.26 11.69 -4.13
N ARG A 266 -24.08 11.51 -3.08
CA ARG A 266 -23.93 10.60 -1.94
C ARG A 266 -23.65 9.15 -2.37
N MET A 267 -22.63 8.51 -1.81
CA MET A 267 -22.47 7.05 -1.86
C MET A 267 -23.27 6.44 -0.69
N PRO A 268 -24.41 5.77 -0.93
CA PRO A 268 -25.14 5.06 0.12
C PRO A 268 -24.24 4.15 0.96
N ARG A 269 -24.55 4.00 2.24
CA ARG A 269 -23.71 3.24 3.18
C ARG A 269 -23.63 1.77 2.76
N GLU A 270 -24.67 1.29 2.08
CA GLU A 270 -24.80 -0.04 1.51
C GLU A 270 -23.75 -0.31 0.39
N LEU A 271 -23.26 0.73 -0.33
CA LEU A 271 -22.20 0.57 -1.35
C LEU A 271 -20.81 0.28 -0.79
N MET A 272 -20.61 0.50 0.50
CA MET A 272 -19.32 0.18 1.14
C MET A 272 -19.19 -1.33 1.38
N ASP A 273 -20.33 -2.03 1.45
CA ASP A 273 -20.42 -3.45 1.76
C ASP A 273 -20.78 -4.30 0.52
N PHE A 274 -21.36 -3.71 -0.53
CA PHE A 274 -21.76 -4.41 -1.77
C PHE A 274 -20.86 -4.06 -2.95
N GLY A 275 -20.49 -5.09 -3.73
CA GLY A 275 -19.54 -5.04 -4.84
C GLY A 275 -19.91 -4.13 -6.01
N GLY A 276 -19.10 -4.22 -7.07
CA GLY A 276 -18.97 -3.17 -8.09
C GLY A 276 -20.22 -2.76 -8.90
N GLU A 277 -21.33 -3.52 -8.91
CA GLU A 277 -22.60 -3.08 -9.53
C GLU A 277 -23.13 -1.78 -8.92
N SER A 278 -22.88 -1.57 -7.62
CA SER A 278 -23.33 -0.36 -6.96
C SER A 278 -22.42 0.83 -7.31
N LEU A 279 -21.11 0.61 -7.49
CA LEU A 279 -20.18 1.69 -7.91
C LEU A 279 -20.54 2.23 -9.30
N SER A 280 -21.01 1.36 -10.20
CA SER A 280 -21.56 1.71 -11.50
C SER A 280 -22.77 2.65 -11.37
N LEU A 281 -23.71 2.36 -10.46
CA LEU A 281 -24.83 3.27 -10.17
C LEU A 281 -24.38 4.60 -9.55
N TRP A 282 -23.37 4.61 -8.67
CA TRP A 282 -22.87 5.84 -8.05
C TRP A 282 -22.17 6.77 -9.05
N LEU A 283 -21.43 6.19 -10.00
CA LEU A 283 -20.74 6.93 -11.07
C LEU A 283 -21.69 7.37 -12.20
N SER A 284 -22.78 6.66 -12.48
CA SER A 284 -23.75 7.09 -13.50
C SER A 284 -24.58 8.29 -13.04
N GLU A 285 -24.70 8.51 -11.73
CA GLU A 285 -25.35 9.67 -11.12
C GLU A 285 -24.43 10.92 -10.99
N LEU A 286 -23.19 10.86 -11.49
CA LEU A 286 -22.18 11.93 -11.42
C LEU A 286 -22.33 13.01 -12.51
N ASP A 287 -23.53 13.12 -13.11
CA ASP A 287 -23.87 14.18 -14.05
C ASP A 287 -23.83 15.56 -13.36
N ALA A 288 -23.36 16.56 -14.10
CA ALA A 288 -22.75 17.81 -13.64
C ALA A 288 -23.69 18.82 -12.93
N SER A 289 -24.81 18.38 -12.37
CA SER A 289 -25.83 19.24 -11.78
C SER A 289 -26.24 18.92 -10.33
N LEU A 290 -25.65 17.92 -9.64
CA LEU A 290 -26.22 17.43 -8.38
C LEU A 290 -25.20 17.21 -7.24
N GLU A 291 -25.52 17.75 -6.05
CA GLU A 291 -24.71 17.75 -4.81
C GLU A 291 -24.72 16.39 -4.07
N GLY A 292 -23.57 15.93 -3.50
CA GLY A 292 -23.58 14.92 -2.41
C GLY A 292 -22.38 13.99 -2.10
N SER A 293 -21.26 13.94 -2.83
CA SER A 293 -19.93 13.37 -2.46
C SER A 293 -18.85 14.08 -3.30
N LYS A 294 -17.57 14.11 -2.88
CA LYS A 294 -16.62 15.09 -3.45
C LYS A 294 -15.34 14.43 -3.96
N LEU A 295 -15.00 14.65 -5.22
CA LEU A 295 -13.64 14.48 -5.72
C LEU A 295 -12.80 15.72 -5.38
N ILE A 296 -11.81 15.55 -4.51
CA ILE A 296 -11.07 16.67 -3.91
C ILE A 296 -9.70 16.80 -4.54
N SER A 297 -9.44 17.92 -5.22
CA SER A 297 -8.08 18.38 -5.53
C SER A 297 -7.40 18.89 -4.25
N VAL A 298 -6.11 18.58 -4.04
CA VAL A 298 -5.34 19.13 -2.92
C VAL A 298 -3.98 19.65 -3.40
N PRO A 299 -3.51 20.81 -2.90
CA PRO A 299 -2.25 21.44 -3.34
C PRO A 299 -1.00 20.60 -3.08
N SER A 300 -1.02 19.70 -2.09
CA SER A 300 0.05 18.77 -1.75
C SER A 300 -0.41 17.35 -2.08
N ASN A 301 0.20 16.71 -3.08
CA ASN A 301 -0.14 15.35 -3.54
C ASN A 301 -0.38 14.37 -2.38
N PHE A 302 -1.42 13.53 -2.49
CA PHE A 302 -1.80 12.55 -1.45
C PHE A 302 -0.89 11.31 -1.40
N SER A 303 0.43 11.49 -1.54
CA SER A 303 1.32 10.38 -1.24
C SER A 303 1.29 10.09 0.26
N ASN A 304 1.23 8.80 0.61
CA ASN A 304 1.20 8.36 2.00
C ASN A 304 2.51 8.69 2.74
N LYS A 305 3.66 8.68 2.04
CA LYS A 305 4.98 8.93 2.64
C LYS A 305 5.96 9.69 1.72
N ALA A 306 5.94 9.50 0.40
CA ALA A 306 6.84 10.19 -0.54
C ALA A 306 6.32 10.24 -1.97
N ASN A 307 6.75 11.22 -2.78
CA ASN A 307 6.17 11.48 -4.11
C ASN A 307 6.16 10.29 -5.07
N PHE A 308 7.12 9.37 -4.98
CA PHE A 308 7.18 8.21 -5.87
C PHE A 308 7.41 6.91 -5.12
N LEU A 309 6.90 5.84 -5.70
CA LEU A 309 7.22 4.48 -5.32
C LEU A 309 7.97 3.79 -6.48
N LEU A 310 9.15 3.26 -6.19
CA LEU A 310 9.91 2.41 -7.11
C LEU A 310 9.87 0.97 -6.62
N ILE A 311 9.65 0.05 -7.55
CA ILE A 311 9.89 -1.39 -7.36
C ILE A 311 10.82 -1.88 -8.47
N THR A 312 11.47 -3.02 -8.26
CA THR A 312 12.27 -3.65 -9.31
C THR A 312 11.55 -4.83 -9.93
N ARG A 313 11.89 -5.11 -11.19
CA ARG A 313 11.37 -6.27 -11.91
C ARG A 313 11.74 -7.57 -11.21
N ALA A 314 13.00 -7.72 -10.77
CA ALA A 314 13.48 -8.91 -10.07
C ALA A 314 12.65 -9.22 -8.82
N SER A 315 12.42 -8.21 -7.96
CA SER A 315 11.65 -8.40 -6.73
C SER A 315 10.17 -8.68 -7.00
N ALA A 316 9.55 -7.99 -7.96
CA ALA A 316 8.17 -8.24 -8.34
C ALA A 316 7.98 -9.63 -8.97
N SER A 317 8.88 -10.07 -9.84
CA SER A 317 8.88 -11.42 -10.42
C SER A 317 9.07 -12.49 -9.35
N PHE A 318 9.96 -12.27 -8.38
CA PHE A 318 10.18 -13.20 -7.28
C PHE A 318 8.93 -13.38 -6.40
N ILE A 319 8.25 -12.28 -6.06
CA ILE A 319 6.96 -12.35 -5.36
C ILE A 319 5.92 -13.08 -6.21
N ALA A 320 5.78 -12.72 -7.49
CA ALA A 320 4.82 -13.32 -8.41
C ALA A 320 4.98 -14.85 -8.52
N SER A 321 6.21 -15.33 -8.65
CA SER A 321 6.52 -16.77 -8.64
C SER A 321 6.18 -17.42 -7.31
N HIS A 322 6.48 -16.77 -6.18
CA HIS A 322 6.21 -17.31 -4.85
C HIS A 322 4.71 -17.46 -4.57
N VAL A 323 3.90 -16.50 -5.00
CA VAL A 323 2.43 -16.52 -4.79
C VAL A 323 1.65 -17.09 -5.97
N SER A 324 2.34 -17.58 -7.01
CA SER A 324 1.74 -18.16 -8.22
C SER A 324 0.75 -17.23 -8.93
N LEU A 325 1.07 -15.94 -9.00
CA LEU A 325 0.30 -14.94 -9.74
C LEU A 325 1.05 -14.42 -10.97
N PRO A 326 0.35 -13.89 -12.00
CA PRO A 326 0.99 -13.19 -13.10
C PRO A 326 1.80 -11.98 -12.60
N TYR A 327 2.93 -11.72 -13.24
CA TYR A 327 3.82 -10.60 -12.91
C TYR A 327 3.09 -9.25 -12.92
N GLU A 328 2.25 -9.04 -13.93
CA GLU A 328 1.48 -7.81 -14.12
C GLU A 328 0.49 -7.59 -12.98
N SER A 329 -0.20 -8.64 -12.53
CA SER A 329 -1.12 -8.56 -11.37
C SER A 329 -0.38 -8.10 -10.13
N VAL A 330 0.81 -8.64 -9.87
CA VAL A 330 1.65 -8.24 -8.73
C VAL A 330 2.10 -6.79 -8.84
N VAL A 331 2.60 -6.36 -10.00
CA VAL A 331 3.02 -4.98 -10.23
C VAL A 331 1.87 -4.00 -9.99
N GLU A 332 0.68 -4.27 -10.55
CA GLU A 332 -0.50 -3.42 -10.38
C GLU A 332 -0.95 -3.32 -8.92
N ARG A 333 -0.94 -4.43 -8.19
CA ARG A 333 -1.30 -4.50 -6.76
C ARG A 333 -0.39 -3.66 -5.87
N PHE A 334 0.91 -3.60 -6.18
CA PHE A 334 1.86 -2.79 -5.43
C PHE A 334 1.84 -1.30 -5.78
N ARG A 335 1.13 -0.93 -6.84
CA ARG A 335 0.87 0.45 -7.28
C ARG A 335 2.12 1.35 -7.38
N PRO A 336 3.22 0.90 -8.02
CA PRO A 336 4.44 1.67 -8.15
C PRO A 336 4.26 2.83 -9.14
N ASN A 337 5.04 3.90 -9.01
CA ASN A 337 5.17 4.89 -10.07
C ASN A 337 6.23 4.45 -11.10
N PHE A 338 7.30 3.79 -10.62
CA PHE A 338 8.42 3.34 -11.44
C PHE A 338 8.66 1.84 -11.25
N VAL A 339 8.83 1.11 -12.34
CA VAL A 339 9.35 -0.26 -12.30
C VAL A 339 10.68 -0.29 -13.01
N VAL A 340 11.76 -0.62 -12.30
CA VAL A 340 13.11 -0.66 -12.87
C VAL A 340 13.56 -2.09 -13.10
N ASP A 341 14.19 -2.31 -14.25
CA ASP A 341 14.85 -3.56 -14.61
C ASP A 341 16.37 -3.33 -14.59
N PHE A 342 17.05 -3.86 -13.56
CA PHE A 342 18.51 -3.85 -13.45
C PHE A 342 19.18 -5.01 -14.20
N GLY A 343 18.41 -5.77 -14.98
CA GLY A 343 18.90 -6.88 -15.79
C GLY A 343 18.82 -8.24 -15.12
N PRO A 344 19.29 -9.27 -15.83
CA PRO A 344 19.13 -10.67 -15.42
C PRO A 344 19.95 -11.06 -14.19
N THR A 345 20.98 -10.27 -13.83
CA THR A 345 21.81 -10.50 -12.64
C THR A 345 21.29 -9.80 -11.40
N SER A 346 20.20 -9.04 -11.53
CA SER A 346 19.54 -8.33 -10.42
C SER A 346 19.00 -9.32 -9.40
N LYS A 347 19.30 -9.10 -8.12
CA LYS A 347 18.80 -9.93 -7.03
C LYS A 347 17.47 -9.39 -6.52
N PRO A 348 16.50 -10.26 -6.16
CA PRO A 348 15.31 -9.80 -5.47
C PRO A 348 15.69 -8.98 -4.23
N PHE A 349 14.99 -7.86 -4.10
CA PHE A 349 15.07 -6.88 -3.02
C PHE A 349 16.37 -6.06 -2.95
N GLU A 350 17.19 -6.07 -4.01
CA GLU A 350 18.40 -5.24 -4.06
C GLU A 350 18.11 -3.73 -3.97
N GLU A 351 16.89 -3.30 -4.31
CA GLU A 351 16.47 -1.90 -4.17
C GLU A 351 16.52 -1.39 -2.72
N ASP A 352 16.45 -2.28 -1.73
CA ASP A 352 16.49 -1.91 -0.32
C ASP A 352 17.82 -1.25 0.08
N GLN A 353 18.90 -1.57 -0.64
CA GLN A 353 20.25 -1.06 -0.41
C GLN A 353 20.54 0.24 -1.16
N ILE A 354 19.61 0.72 -2.00
CA ILE A 354 19.84 1.95 -2.76
C ILE A 354 19.61 3.16 -1.84
N ALA A 355 20.56 4.09 -1.82
CA ALA A 355 20.44 5.38 -1.13
C ALA A 355 20.10 6.51 -2.11
N LYS A 356 20.69 6.47 -3.31
CA LYS A 356 20.49 7.47 -4.37
C LYS A 356 20.53 6.84 -5.74
N LEU A 357 19.64 7.27 -6.64
CA LEU A 357 19.64 6.82 -8.03
C LEU A 357 19.23 7.94 -9.00
N ALA A 358 19.53 7.77 -10.28
CA ALA A 358 19.08 8.64 -11.35
C ALA A 358 18.28 7.86 -12.38
N ILE A 359 17.19 8.45 -12.88
CA ILE A 359 16.42 7.96 -14.03
C ILE A 359 16.56 9.01 -15.13
N GLY A 360 17.29 8.68 -16.20
CA GLY A 360 17.70 9.66 -17.19
C GLY A 360 18.55 10.78 -16.56
N SER A 361 18.10 12.02 -16.67
CA SER A 361 18.76 13.20 -16.10
C SER A 361 18.25 13.60 -14.70
N VAL A 362 17.27 12.88 -14.16
CA VAL A 362 16.60 13.23 -12.91
C VAL A 362 17.15 12.39 -11.76
N GLU A 363 17.62 13.04 -10.71
CA GLU A 363 18.15 12.38 -9.50
C GLU A 363 17.09 12.26 -8.42
N PHE A 364 17.11 11.11 -7.76
CA PHE A 364 16.22 10.73 -6.67
C PHE A 364 17.02 10.28 -5.45
N LEU A 365 16.56 10.70 -4.28
CA LEU A 365 16.98 10.23 -2.97
C LEU A 365 15.98 9.20 -2.47
N VAL A 366 16.49 8.13 -1.87
CA VAL A 366 15.67 7.09 -1.25
C VAL A 366 15.38 7.50 0.18
N VAL A 367 14.11 7.78 0.48
CA VAL A 367 13.69 8.26 1.81
C VAL A 367 13.22 7.14 2.74
N GLY A 368 13.04 5.93 2.23
CA GLY A 368 12.71 4.76 3.05
C GLY A 368 12.10 3.61 2.25
N SER A 369 11.81 2.50 2.95
CA SER A 369 11.08 1.37 2.38
C SER A 369 9.57 1.54 2.49
N CYS A 370 8.83 1.02 1.51
CA CYS A 370 7.38 1.07 1.49
C CYS A 370 6.79 -0.12 2.27
N GLN A 371 6.34 0.15 3.49
CA GLN A 371 5.56 -0.81 4.27
C GLN A 371 4.23 -1.10 3.57
N ARG A 372 3.91 -2.38 3.47
CA ARG A 372 2.74 -2.86 2.75
C ARG A 372 1.65 -3.29 3.72
N CYS A 373 0.42 -3.04 3.29
CA CYS A 373 -0.79 -3.34 4.02
C CYS A 373 -1.75 -4.10 3.11
N GLN A 374 -2.94 -4.46 3.61
CA GLN A 374 -3.96 -5.19 2.87
C GLN A 374 -4.42 -4.57 1.55
N MET A 375 -4.00 -3.34 1.24
CA MET A 375 -4.25 -2.73 -0.07
C MET A 375 -3.73 -3.61 -1.23
N ILE A 376 -2.58 -4.28 -1.04
CA ILE A 376 -1.98 -5.12 -2.08
C ILE A 376 -2.74 -6.44 -2.30
N CYS A 377 -3.64 -6.78 -1.38
CA CYS A 377 -4.48 -7.96 -1.48
C CYS A 377 -5.60 -7.79 -2.50
N ILE A 378 -5.85 -6.57 -2.99
CA ILE A 378 -6.97 -6.30 -3.90
C ILE A 378 -6.52 -6.53 -5.33
N ASP A 379 -7.17 -7.46 -6.03
CA ASP A 379 -6.98 -7.65 -7.45
C ASP A 379 -7.40 -6.37 -8.20
N GLN A 380 -6.49 -5.78 -8.96
CA GLN A 380 -6.77 -4.51 -9.62
C GLN A 380 -7.67 -4.66 -10.86
N GLN A 381 -7.91 -5.88 -11.33
CA GLN A 381 -8.84 -6.18 -12.41
C GLN A 381 -10.23 -6.50 -11.86
N SER A 382 -10.34 -7.46 -10.93
CA SER A 382 -11.65 -7.92 -10.43
C SER A 382 -12.17 -7.10 -9.24
N GLY A 383 -11.27 -6.54 -8.42
CA GLY A 383 -11.59 -5.93 -7.13
C GLY A 383 -11.77 -6.93 -6.00
N GLU A 384 -11.53 -8.23 -6.24
CA GLU A 384 -11.59 -9.27 -5.22
C GLU A 384 -10.39 -9.20 -4.27
N LYS A 385 -10.60 -9.64 -3.04
CA LYS A 385 -9.57 -9.68 -2.02
C LYS A 385 -8.89 -11.06 -2.02
N ASP A 386 -7.60 -11.06 -2.28
CA ASP A 386 -6.70 -12.20 -2.20
C ASP A 386 -5.57 -11.91 -1.18
N PRO A 387 -5.60 -12.53 0.00
CA PRO A 387 -4.59 -12.29 1.04
C PRO A 387 -3.21 -12.86 0.69
N ASN A 388 -3.11 -13.77 -0.29
CA ASN A 388 -1.89 -14.53 -0.58
C ASN A 388 -0.70 -13.63 -0.94
N VAL A 389 -0.93 -12.45 -1.52
CA VAL A 389 0.14 -11.50 -1.85
C VAL A 389 0.83 -10.95 -0.60
N LEU A 390 0.06 -10.60 0.44
CA LEU A 390 0.64 -10.07 1.69
C LEU A 390 1.23 -11.19 2.56
N ILE A 391 0.61 -12.37 2.55
CA ILE A 391 1.12 -13.60 3.19
C ILE A 391 2.45 -14.01 2.54
N GLY A 392 2.51 -14.08 1.22
CA GLY A 392 3.75 -14.41 0.51
C GLY A 392 4.83 -13.36 0.69
N LEU A 393 4.47 -12.07 0.73
CA LEU A 393 5.45 -11.02 1.06
C LEU A 393 6.03 -11.19 2.47
N ARG A 394 5.23 -11.60 3.45
CA ARG A 394 5.71 -11.96 4.79
C ARG A 394 6.71 -13.10 4.73
N ASP A 395 6.39 -14.17 4.02
CA ASP A 395 7.25 -15.36 3.91
C ASP A 395 8.59 -15.04 3.24
N LEU A 396 8.60 -14.08 2.31
CA LEU A 396 9.82 -13.60 1.67
C LEU A 396 10.60 -12.59 2.53
N ARG A 397 10.01 -12.04 3.60
CA ARG A 397 10.56 -10.98 4.46
C ARG A 397 10.63 -11.38 5.93
N LEU A 398 10.82 -12.66 6.22
CA LEU A 398 10.84 -13.21 7.58
C LEU A 398 11.77 -12.40 8.51
N GLY A 399 11.24 -12.03 9.68
CA GLY A 399 11.98 -11.26 10.70
C GLY A 399 12.23 -9.79 10.36
N GLY A 400 11.78 -9.32 9.19
CA GLY A 400 11.89 -7.93 8.75
C GLY A 400 10.55 -7.20 8.71
N LYS A 401 10.61 -5.90 8.39
CA LYS A 401 9.40 -5.11 8.13
C LYS A 401 8.70 -5.64 6.87
N LEU A 402 7.38 -5.84 6.95
CA LEU A 402 6.51 -6.14 5.79
C LEU A 402 6.56 -5.01 4.77
N SER A 403 7.59 -5.01 3.93
CA SER A 403 7.94 -3.90 3.05
C SER A 403 8.40 -4.40 1.69
N PHE A 404 8.05 -3.62 0.68
CA PHE A 404 8.38 -3.91 -0.71
C PHE A 404 8.50 -2.61 -1.48
N GLY A 405 9.58 -2.43 -2.24
CA GLY A 405 9.83 -1.18 -2.94
C GLY A 405 10.28 -0.03 -2.04
N ILE A 406 10.79 1.01 -2.68
CA ILE A 406 11.43 2.16 -2.04
C ILE A 406 10.70 3.45 -2.41
N TYR A 407 10.61 4.34 -1.42
CA TYR A 407 10.09 5.67 -1.59
C TYR A 407 11.19 6.59 -2.11
N LEU A 408 10.87 7.32 -3.17
CA LEU A 408 11.78 8.29 -3.75
C LEU A 408 11.26 9.71 -3.54
N GLU A 409 12.21 10.60 -3.29
CA GLU A 409 12.02 12.04 -3.43
C GLU A 409 13.03 12.59 -4.42
N ARG A 410 12.60 13.60 -5.16
CA ARG A 410 13.46 14.24 -6.14
C ARG A 410 14.45 15.15 -5.43
N ASN A 411 15.70 15.20 -5.92
CA ASN A 411 16.72 16.07 -5.35
C ASN A 411 16.30 17.56 -5.43
N GLN A 412 16.06 18.19 -4.27
CA GLN A 412 15.55 19.57 -4.19
C GLN A 412 16.46 20.60 -4.85
N LYS A 413 17.78 20.38 -4.87
CA LYS A 413 18.72 21.27 -5.57
C LYS A 413 18.43 21.34 -7.06
N GLN A 414 18.16 20.19 -7.69
CA GLN A 414 17.77 20.13 -9.10
C GLN A 414 16.43 20.82 -9.38
N ILE A 415 15.47 20.73 -8.44
CA ILE A 415 14.18 21.43 -8.55
C ILE A 415 14.39 22.95 -8.50
N GLY A 416 15.18 23.45 -7.55
CA GLY A 416 15.45 24.88 -7.40
C GLY A 416 16.19 25.47 -8.61
N ASP A 417 17.18 24.75 -9.15
CA ASP A 417 17.91 25.16 -10.35
C ASP A 417 16.99 25.21 -11.57
N GLU A 418 16.06 24.26 -11.71
CA GLU A 418 15.07 24.24 -12.79
C GLU A 418 14.04 25.36 -12.67
N GLN A 419 13.53 25.64 -11.48
CA GLN A 419 12.61 26.77 -11.28
C GLN A 419 13.26 28.11 -11.68
N ARG A 420 14.57 28.27 -11.46
CA ARG A 420 15.33 29.44 -11.93
C ARG A 420 15.47 29.48 -13.45
N MET A 421 15.60 28.33 -14.12
CA MET A 421 15.71 28.23 -15.58
C MET A 421 14.36 28.34 -16.32
N ILE A 422 13.27 27.84 -15.73
CA ILE A 422 11.91 27.83 -16.31
C ILE A 422 11.38 29.26 -16.50
N ASN A 423 11.84 30.21 -15.68
CA ASN A 423 11.56 31.64 -15.89
C ASN A 423 12.08 32.18 -17.23
N ASN A 424 12.92 31.43 -17.97
CA ASN A 424 13.46 31.79 -19.29
C ASN A 424 13.06 30.83 -20.43
N SER A 425 12.42 29.68 -20.17
CA SER A 425 11.86 28.78 -21.20
C SER A 425 10.99 27.67 -20.58
N SER A 426 9.81 27.40 -21.15
CA SER A 426 8.82 26.41 -20.70
C SER A 426 9.24 24.95 -20.96
N ILE A 427 10.31 24.46 -20.32
CA ILE A 427 10.74 23.07 -20.43
C ILE A 427 10.25 22.30 -19.19
N SER A 428 9.14 21.57 -19.31
CA SER A 428 8.79 20.53 -18.35
C SER A 428 9.68 19.30 -18.61
N ARG A 429 10.44 18.84 -17.61
CA ARG A 429 11.21 17.60 -17.75
C ARG A 429 10.26 16.42 -17.72
N GLU A 430 10.37 15.54 -18.70
CA GLU A 430 9.64 14.27 -18.76
C GLU A 430 10.51 13.10 -18.31
N ILE A 431 9.86 12.12 -17.68
CA ILE A 431 10.44 10.79 -17.46
C ILE A 431 9.92 9.88 -18.57
N HIS A 432 10.82 9.14 -19.23
CA HIS A 432 10.46 8.22 -20.31
C HIS A 432 10.76 6.77 -19.93
N VAL A 433 9.84 5.86 -20.26
CA VAL A 433 10.11 4.42 -20.27
C VAL A 433 11.28 4.15 -21.23
N GLY A 434 12.21 3.31 -20.79
CA GLY A 434 13.46 3.02 -21.49
C GLY A 434 14.63 3.93 -21.09
N CYS A 435 14.40 4.99 -20.30
CA CYS A 435 15.49 5.78 -19.71
C CYS A 435 16.45 4.87 -18.93
N GLY A 436 17.75 5.14 -19.10
CA GLY A 436 18.78 4.49 -18.28
C GLY A 436 18.59 4.85 -16.82
N VAL A 437 18.70 3.85 -15.96
CA VAL A 437 18.70 4.01 -14.51
C VAL A 437 20.11 3.75 -14.02
N ARG A 438 20.61 4.63 -13.15
CA ARG A 438 21.94 4.51 -12.54
C ARG A 438 21.82 4.63 -11.04
N VAL A 439 22.25 3.63 -10.29
CA VAL A 439 22.44 3.76 -8.85
C VAL A 439 23.65 4.68 -8.65
N LEU A 440 23.44 5.77 -7.93
CA LEU A 440 24.48 6.76 -7.62
C LEU A 440 25.15 6.43 -6.28
N GLU A 441 24.41 5.81 -5.36
CA GLU A 441 24.87 5.52 -4.00
C GLU A 441 24.07 4.35 -3.40
N TYR A 442 24.77 3.45 -2.69
CA TYR A 442 24.20 2.39 -1.85
C TYR A 442 24.33 2.79 -0.36
N LYS A 443 23.51 2.18 0.51
CA LYS A 443 23.46 2.43 1.95
C LYS A 443 24.65 1.85 2.71
#